data_AF-A0A3S4XUV5-F1
#
_entry.id   AF-A0A3S4XUV5-F1
#
_cell.length_a   1.000
_cell.length_b   1.000
_cell.length_c   1.000
_cell.angle_alpha   90.00
_cell.angle_beta   90.00
_cell.angle_gamma   90.00
#
_symmetry.space_group_name_H-M   'P 1'
#
loop_
_entity.id
_entity.type
_entity.pdbx_description
1 polymer ?
#
loop_
_entity_poly.entity_id
_entity_poly.type
_entity_poly.pdbx_seq_one_letter_code
_entity_poly.pdbx_strand_id
1 'polypeptide(L)'
;MSNPLLNIQGLPPFSQINPEHIQPAVEKLIQDCRDTIEQVLNQPHFTWENFILPLTEVSDRLNRAWSPISHLNSVKNSSELREAYQACLPLLSEYSTWVGQHKGLYNAYLALKNSPEFSDYSVAQKKAIENSLRDFDLSGIALPEEKQNAMVKFQHNYPNSAHNSAIMFLMPRWVGKK
;
A
#
# COMPACT_ATOMS: atom_id res chain seq x y z
N MET A 1 2.36 26.48 -5.11
CA MET A 1 0.99 26.09 -4.69
C MET A 1 1.08 24.74 -4.00
N SER A 2 0.26 24.47 -2.98
CA SER A 2 0.24 23.18 -2.26
C SER A 2 -0.47 22.12 -3.10
N ASN A 3 0.07 20.91 -3.21
CA ASN A 3 -0.55 19.81 -3.93
C ASN A 3 -1.77 19.27 -3.12
N PRO A 4 -3.01 19.31 -3.66
CA PRO A 4 -4.22 18.96 -2.91
C PRO A 4 -4.33 17.47 -2.59
N LEU A 5 -3.53 16.62 -3.25
CA LEU A 5 -3.53 15.17 -3.04
C LEU A 5 -2.70 14.75 -1.81
N LEU A 6 -1.81 15.61 -1.30
CA LEU A 6 -0.91 15.24 -0.20
C LEU A 6 -1.58 15.22 1.17
N ASN A 7 -2.65 16.01 1.36
CA ASN A 7 -3.34 16.19 2.63
C ASN A 7 -4.87 16.27 2.43
N ILE A 8 -5.47 15.17 1.99
CA ILE A 8 -6.92 15.09 1.84
C ILE A 8 -7.57 14.96 3.22
N GLN A 9 -8.50 15.86 3.56
CA GLN A 9 -9.31 15.81 4.78
C GLN A 9 -10.78 15.74 4.38
N GLY A 10 -11.54 14.82 4.98
CA GLY A 10 -12.92 14.55 4.55
C GLY A 10 -13.01 14.03 3.11
N LEU A 11 -13.91 14.62 2.32
CA LEU A 11 -14.22 14.21 0.95
C LEU A 11 -13.11 14.59 -0.05
N PRO A 12 -12.88 13.78 -1.10
CA PRO A 12 -11.88 14.10 -2.12
C PRO A 12 -12.19 15.44 -2.85
N PRO A 13 -11.21 16.35 -2.97
CA PRO A 13 -11.40 17.66 -3.61
C PRO A 13 -11.32 17.56 -5.14
N PHE A 14 -12.25 16.83 -5.77
CA PHE A 14 -12.20 16.49 -7.20
C PHE A 14 -11.98 17.69 -8.14
N SER A 15 -12.53 18.87 -7.81
CA SER A 15 -12.38 20.08 -8.61
C SER A 15 -10.99 20.71 -8.58
N GLN A 16 -10.14 20.29 -7.65
CA GLN A 16 -8.78 20.81 -7.47
C GLN A 16 -7.70 19.83 -7.98
N ILE A 17 -8.09 18.62 -8.38
CA ILE A 17 -7.16 17.61 -8.90
C ILE A 17 -6.90 17.91 -10.37
N ASN A 18 -5.67 18.29 -10.67
CA ASN A 18 -5.19 18.50 -12.03
C ASN A 18 -4.11 17.45 -12.37
N PRO A 19 -3.88 17.14 -13.66
CA PRO A 19 -2.88 16.17 -14.09
C PRO A 19 -1.48 16.40 -13.50
N GLU A 20 -1.03 17.65 -13.41
CA GLU A 20 0.28 18.03 -12.88
C GLU A 20 0.47 17.73 -11.38
N HIS A 21 -0.62 17.51 -10.63
CA HIS A 21 -0.56 17.14 -9.22
C HIS A 21 -0.32 15.64 -9.00
N ILE A 22 -0.68 14.80 -9.98
CA ILE A 22 -0.85 13.35 -9.79
C ILE A 22 0.48 12.65 -9.51
N GLN A 23 1.41 12.68 -10.46
CA GLN A 23 2.66 11.95 -10.33
C GLN A 23 3.49 12.43 -9.13
N PRO A 24 3.69 13.76 -8.91
CA PRO A 24 4.44 14.23 -7.73
C PRO A 24 3.81 13.83 -6.40
N ALA A 25 2.47 13.76 -6.32
CA ALA A 25 1.80 13.30 -5.11
C ALA A 25 2.03 11.81 -4.87
N VAL A 26 1.87 10.98 -5.90
CA VAL A 26 2.06 9.54 -5.80
C VAL A 26 3.51 9.18 -5.43
N GLU A 27 4.50 9.81 -6.06
CA GLU A 27 5.91 9.63 -5.73
C GLU A 27 6.20 9.99 -4.27
N LYS A 28 5.71 11.15 -3.81
CA LYS A 28 5.92 11.58 -2.42
C LYS A 28 5.24 10.63 -1.42
N LEU A 29 4.02 10.20 -1.70
CA LEU A 29 3.27 9.30 -0.80
C LEU A 29 3.87 7.89 -0.77
N ILE A 30 4.38 7.38 -1.89
CA ILE A 30 5.16 6.13 -1.91
C ILE A 30 6.43 6.27 -1.07
N GLN A 31 7.13 7.40 -1.18
CA GLN A 31 8.32 7.64 -0.37
C GLN A 31 7.99 7.72 1.12
N ASP A 32 6.93 8.45 1.51
CA ASP A 32 6.46 8.49 2.89
C ASP A 32 6.16 7.09 3.43
N CYS A 33 5.52 6.23 2.62
CA CYS A 33 5.27 4.83 2.99
C CYS A 33 6.56 4.05 3.22
N ARG A 34 7.55 4.17 2.32
CA ARG A 34 8.85 3.50 2.45
C ARG A 34 9.59 3.96 3.71
N ASP A 35 9.67 5.27 3.91
CA ASP A 35 10.33 5.88 5.08
C ASP A 35 9.67 5.41 6.39
N THR A 36 8.34 5.35 6.41
CA THR A 36 7.59 4.86 7.59
C THR A 36 7.88 3.38 7.84
N ILE A 37 7.93 2.54 6.81
CA ILE A 37 8.27 1.12 6.94
C ILE A 37 9.67 0.96 7.56
N GLU A 38 10.67 1.65 7.03
CA GLU A 38 12.03 1.57 7.57
C GLU A 38 12.08 2.11 9.02
N GLN A 39 11.35 3.17 9.33
CA GLN A 39 11.29 3.73 10.67
C GLN A 39 10.67 2.75 11.69
N VAL A 40 9.51 2.14 11.38
CA VAL A 40 8.85 1.21 12.31
C VAL A 40 9.62 -0.09 12.47
N LEU A 41 10.44 -0.49 11.50
CA LEU A 41 11.28 -1.69 11.61
C LEU A 41 12.46 -1.53 12.57
N ASN A 42 12.80 -0.30 12.96
CA ASN A 42 13.83 -0.03 13.98
C ASN A 42 13.32 -0.19 15.42
N GLN A 43 12.05 -0.55 15.62
CA GLN A 43 11.49 -0.75 16.96
C GLN A 43 12.06 -2.02 17.60
N PRO A 44 12.45 -1.99 18.89
CA PRO A 44 12.98 -3.17 19.60
C PRO A 44 11.90 -4.22 19.88
N HIS A 45 10.62 -3.80 19.88
CA HIS A 45 9.46 -4.65 20.12
C HIS A 45 8.28 -4.10 19.32
N PHE A 46 7.57 -4.97 18.60
CA PHE A 46 6.45 -4.59 17.74
C PHE A 46 5.12 -4.75 18.49
N THR A 47 4.28 -3.72 18.40
CA THR A 47 2.94 -3.65 18.96
C THR A 47 1.96 -3.14 17.89
N TRP A 48 0.67 -3.22 18.16
CA TRP A 48 -0.32 -2.62 17.28
C TRP A 48 -0.07 -1.12 17.07
N GLU A 49 0.24 -0.40 18.14
CA GLU A 49 0.36 1.07 18.17
C GLU A 49 1.64 1.57 17.50
N ASN A 50 2.77 0.87 17.66
CA ASN A 50 4.05 1.34 17.13
C ASN A 50 4.42 0.75 15.76
N PHE A 51 3.68 -0.27 15.29
CA PHE A 51 3.98 -0.96 14.04
C PHE A 51 2.78 -0.96 13.10
N ILE A 52 1.61 -1.49 13.50
CA ILE A 52 0.46 -1.62 12.59
C ILE A 52 -0.19 -0.26 12.30
N LEU A 53 -0.41 0.54 13.34
CA LEU A 53 -1.11 1.82 13.21
C LEU A 53 -0.37 2.80 12.28
N PRO A 54 0.95 3.08 12.43
CA PRO A 54 1.65 4.00 11.54
C PRO A 54 1.68 3.52 10.08
N LEU A 55 1.83 2.20 9.86
CA LEU A 55 1.77 1.60 8.53
C LEU A 55 0.39 1.78 7.89
N THR A 56 -0.68 1.61 8.67
CA THR A 56 -2.05 1.80 8.21
C THR A 56 -2.33 3.25 7.84
N GLU A 57 -1.87 4.20 8.66
CA GLU A 57 -2.07 5.64 8.44
C GLU A 57 -1.38 6.13 7.17
N VAL A 58 -0.12 5.73 6.95
CA VAL A 58 0.61 6.16 5.75
C VAL A 58 0.07 5.50 4.48
N SER A 59 -0.36 4.24 4.57
CA SER A 59 -1.02 3.53 3.48
C SER A 59 -2.38 4.15 3.11
N ASP A 60 -3.17 4.55 4.11
CA ASP A 60 -4.43 5.24 3.92
C ASP A 60 -4.23 6.60 3.21
N ARG A 61 -3.17 7.35 3.55
CA ARG A 61 -2.84 8.59 2.83
C ARG A 61 -2.61 8.36 1.34
N LEU A 62 -1.86 7.32 0.97
CA LEU A 62 -1.66 6.93 -0.43
C LEU A 62 -2.99 6.54 -1.09
N ASN A 63 -3.82 5.75 -0.40
CA ASN A 63 -5.12 5.30 -0.91
C ASN A 63 -6.07 6.47 -1.15
N ARG A 64 -6.15 7.41 -0.19
CA ARG A 64 -7.02 8.59 -0.28
C ARG A 64 -6.63 9.52 -1.42
N ALA A 65 -5.35 9.55 -1.80
CA ALA A 65 -4.89 10.25 -3.01
C ALA A 65 -5.19 9.46 -4.28
N TRP A 66 -4.91 8.15 -4.30
CA TRP A 66 -5.05 7.33 -5.51
C TRP A 66 -6.49 7.05 -5.92
N SER A 67 -7.38 6.80 -4.96
CA SER A 67 -8.80 6.51 -5.20
C SER A 67 -9.50 7.56 -6.09
N PRO A 68 -9.44 8.88 -5.79
CA PRO A 68 -10.05 9.89 -6.65
C PRO A 68 -9.36 10.03 -8.01
N ILE A 69 -8.05 9.80 -8.10
CA ILE A 69 -7.30 9.80 -9.37
C ILE A 69 -7.79 8.67 -10.28
N SER A 70 -7.89 7.46 -9.74
CA SER A 70 -8.44 6.29 -10.45
C SER A 70 -9.90 6.51 -10.87
N HIS A 71 -10.71 7.10 -9.98
CA HIS A 71 -12.09 7.45 -10.28
C HIS A 71 -12.18 8.45 -11.45
N LEU A 72 -11.42 9.56 -11.40
CA LEU A 72 -11.39 10.54 -12.49
C LEU A 72 -10.94 9.92 -13.81
N ASN A 73 -9.94 9.04 -13.79
CA ASN A 73 -9.52 8.29 -14.98
C ASN A 73 -10.66 7.41 -15.54
N SER A 74 -11.55 6.89 -14.68
CA SER A 74 -12.70 6.08 -15.10
C SER A 74 -13.90 6.89 -15.59
N VAL A 75 -14.19 8.06 -15.02
CA VAL A 75 -15.46 8.78 -15.27
C VAL A 75 -15.31 10.13 -15.97
N LYS A 76 -14.09 10.68 -15.99
CA LYS A 76 -13.78 12.02 -16.53
C LYS A 76 -12.39 12.02 -17.16
N ASN A 77 -12.16 11.08 -18.06
CA ASN A 77 -10.87 10.87 -18.70
C ASN A 77 -10.51 12.02 -19.67
N SER A 78 -9.24 12.44 -19.68
CA SER A 78 -8.63 13.30 -20.70
C SER A 78 -7.26 12.71 -21.10
N SER A 79 -6.65 13.18 -22.18
CA SER A 79 -5.32 12.70 -22.59
C SER A 79 -4.28 12.96 -21.50
N GLU A 80 -4.26 14.17 -20.95
CA GLU A 80 -3.34 14.61 -19.91
C GLU A 80 -3.56 13.82 -18.61
N LEU A 81 -4.82 13.61 -18.22
CA LEU A 81 -5.15 12.81 -17.04
C LEU A 81 -4.73 11.35 -17.22
N ARG A 82 -4.97 10.78 -18.41
CA ARG A 82 -4.60 9.40 -18.74
C ARG A 82 -3.08 9.24 -18.71
N GLU A 83 -2.32 10.16 -19.27
CA GLU A 83 -0.86 10.15 -19.24
C GLU A 83 -0.32 10.18 -17.80
N ALA A 84 -0.83 11.10 -16.98
CA ALA A 84 -0.45 11.20 -15.57
C ALA A 84 -0.82 9.93 -14.77
N TYR A 85 -2.01 9.36 -15.03
CA TYR A 85 -2.44 8.09 -14.44
C TYR A 85 -1.51 6.92 -14.83
N GLN A 86 -1.22 6.78 -16.13
CA GLN A 86 -0.37 5.71 -16.66
C GLN A 86 1.07 5.81 -16.13
N ALA A 87 1.60 7.02 -15.98
CA ALA A 87 2.92 7.25 -15.38
C ALA A 87 3.02 6.74 -13.93
N CYS A 88 1.90 6.71 -13.19
CA CYS A 88 1.87 6.23 -11.80
C CYS A 88 1.79 4.71 -11.66
N LEU A 89 1.29 3.99 -12.68
CA LEU A 89 1.08 2.54 -12.57
C LEU A 89 2.37 1.75 -12.33
N PRO A 90 3.49 2.01 -13.04
CA PRO A 90 4.76 1.35 -12.74
C PRO A 90 5.25 1.63 -11.33
N LEU A 91 5.13 2.87 -10.85
CA LEU A 91 5.55 3.29 -9.50
C LEU A 91 4.78 2.51 -8.42
N LEU A 92 3.46 2.44 -8.56
CA LEU A 92 2.58 1.70 -7.64
C LEU A 92 2.84 0.20 -7.70
N SER A 93 3.07 -0.34 -8.89
CA SER A 93 3.41 -1.75 -9.07
C SER A 93 4.73 -2.08 -8.38
N GLU A 94 5.79 -1.31 -8.63
CA GLU A 94 7.11 -1.49 -8.00
C GLU A 94 7.03 -1.38 -6.48
N TYR A 95 6.33 -0.35 -5.97
CA TYR A 95 6.12 -0.21 -4.54
C TYR A 95 5.41 -1.43 -3.94
N SER A 96 4.37 -1.95 -4.59
CA SER A 96 3.66 -3.14 -4.10
C SER A 96 4.51 -4.39 -4.08
N THR A 97 5.34 -4.59 -5.11
CA THR A 97 6.29 -5.70 -5.21
C THR A 97 7.32 -5.59 -4.10
N TRP A 98 7.86 -4.39 -3.88
CA TRP A 98 8.81 -4.11 -2.82
C TRP A 98 8.22 -4.42 -1.44
N VAL A 99 7.00 -3.95 -1.13
CA VAL A 99 6.31 -4.28 0.13
C VAL A 99 6.10 -5.79 0.25
N GLY A 100 5.53 -6.44 -0.76
CA GLY A 100 5.21 -7.87 -0.72
C GLY A 100 6.43 -8.78 -0.63
N GLN A 101 7.62 -8.32 -1.02
CA GLN A 101 8.86 -9.09 -0.89
C GLN A 101 9.76 -8.61 0.25
N HIS A 102 9.26 -7.68 1.08
CA HIS A 102 10.03 -7.11 2.16
C HIS A 102 10.20 -8.08 3.35
N LYS A 103 11.32 -8.80 3.39
CA LYS A 103 11.63 -9.79 4.45
C LYS A 103 11.58 -9.20 5.86
N GLY A 104 12.10 -7.98 6.06
CA GLY A 104 12.04 -7.30 7.35
C GLY A 104 10.61 -7.12 7.86
N LEU A 105 9.74 -6.57 7.01
CA LEU A 105 8.31 -6.39 7.29
C LEU A 105 7.61 -7.72 7.59
N TYR A 106 7.80 -8.75 6.78
CA TYR A 106 7.24 -10.08 7.04
C TYR A 106 7.67 -10.66 8.39
N ASN A 107 8.96 -10.57 8.72
CA ASN A 107 9.49 -11.05 9.99
C ASN A 107 8.92 -10.25 11.18
N ALA A 108 8.71 -8.94 11.04
CA ALA A 108 8.07 -8.11 12.06
C ALA A 108 6.60 -8.52 12.29
N TYR A 109 5.84 -8.80 11.22
CA TYR A 109 4.49 -9.35 11.33
C TYR A 109 4.46 -10.73 12.01
N LEU A 110 5.43 -11.61 11.71
CA LEU A 110 5.55 -12.90 12.39
C LEU A 110 5.88 -12.73 13.88
N ALA A 111 6.82 -11.83 14.20
CA ALA A 111 7.18 -11.53 15.58
C ALA A 111 5.98 -11.00 16.36
N LEU A 112 5.20 -10.07 15.77
CA LEU A 112 3.97 -9.55 16.36
C LEU A 112 2.93 -10.65 16.56
N LYS A 113 2.70 -11.53 15.56
CA LYS A 113 1.74 -12.64 15.69
C LYS A 113 2.12 -13.64 16.80
N ASN A 114 3.41 -13.87 17.01
CA ASN A 114 3.93 -14.80 18.01
C ASN A 114 4.19 -14.14 19.37
N SER A 115 3.89 -12.86 19.51
CA SER A 115 4.04 -12.11 20.76
C SER A 115 2.97 -12.48 21.80
N PRO A 116 3.25 -12.37 23.11
CA PRO A 116 2.23 -12.52 24.15
C PRO A 116 1.01 -11.61 23.96
N GLU A 117 1.25 -10.36 23.55
CA GLU A 117 0.26 -9.31 23.35
C GLU A 117 -0.77 -9.67 22.26
N PHE A 118 -0.38 -10.51 21.29
CA PHE A 118 -1.31 -10.96 20.25
C PHE A 118 -2.55 -11.63 20.83
N SER A 119 -2.42 -12.32 21.98
CA SER A 119 -3.55 -12.98 22.62
C SER A 119 -4.64 -12.01 23.10
N ASP A 120 -4.27 -10.77 23.43
CA ASP A 120 -5.16 -9.72 23.93
C ASP A 120 -5.81 -8.90 22.81
N TYR A 121 -5.29 -8.98 21.58
CA TYR A 121 -5.87 -8.27 20.45
C TYR A 121 -7.31 -8.70 20.12
N SER A 122 -8.08 -7.71 19.68
CA SER A 122 -9.44 -7.92 19.18
C SER A 122 -9.45 -8.87 17.97
N VAL A 123 -10.59 -9.48 17.70
CA VAL A 123 -10.78 -10.36 16.53
C VAL A 123 -10.40 -9.64 15.22
N ALA A 124 -10.73 -8.35 15.10
CA ALA A 124 -10.40 -7.56 13.92
C ALA A 124 -8.88 -7.34 13.77
N GLN A 125 -8.19 -7.01 14.85
CA GLN A 125 -6.73 -6.80 14.85
C GLN A 125 -5.98 -8.09 14.52
N LYS A 126 -6.35 -9.20 15.17
CA LYS A 126 -5.80 -10.53 14.85
C LYS A 126 -5.98 -10.87 13.39
N LYS A 127 -7.19 -10.62 12.86
CA LYS A 127 -7.50 -10.92 11.47
C LYS A 127 -6.71 -10.07 10.49
N ALA A 128 -6.48 -8.79 10.80
CA ALA A 128 -5.65 -7.91 9.99
C ALA A 128 -4.22 -8.46 9.88
N ILE A 129 -3.59 -8.81 11.00
CA ILE A 129 -2.23 -9.37 11.06
C ILE A 129 -2.14 -10.69 10.27
N GLU A 130 -3.10 -11.59 10.44
CA GLU A 130 -3.14 -12.87 9.72
C GLU A 130 -3.34 -12.71 8.22
N ASN A 131 -4.16 -11.75 7.80
CA ASN A 131 -4.35 -11.45 6.39
C ASN A 131 -3.07 -10.88 5.78
N SER A 132 -2.38 -9.96 6.46
CA SER A 132 -1.09 -9.43 5.99
C SER A 132 -0.06 -10.55 5.79
N LEU A 133 0.06 -11.48 6.75
CA LEU A 133 0.96 -12.64 6.60
C LEU A 133 0.59 -13.55 5.42
N ARG A 134 -0.70 -13.82 5.24
CA ARG A 134 -1.19 -14.56 4.07
C ARG A 134 -0.84 -13.83 2.77
N ASP A 135 -1.00 -12.52 2.74
CA ASP A 135 -0.73 -11.74 1.54
C ASP A 135 0.77 -11.73 1.21
N PHE A 136 1.65 -11.78 2.22
CA PHE A 136 3.09 -12.03 2.04
C PHE A 136 3.39 -13.40 1.41
N ASP A 137 2.68 -14.45 1.85
CA ASP A 137 2.83 -15.78 1.23
C ASP A 137 2.37 -15.76 -0.23
N LEU A 138 1.27 -15.05 -0.52
CA LEU A 138 0.72 -14.89 -1.87
C LEU A 138 1.60 -14.00 -2.76
N SER A 139 2.38 -13.08 -2.19
CA SER A 139 3.44 -12.35 -2.89
C SER A 139 4.74 -13.15 -3.00
N GLY A 140 4.72 -14.45 -2.71
CA GLY A 140 5.83 -15.34 -2.98
C GLY A 140 7.08 -15.07 -2.13
N ILE A 141 6.92 -14.46 -0.94
CA ILE A 141 8.06 -14.14 -0.07
C ILE A 141 8.86 -15.38 0.35
N ALA A 142 8.19 -16.54 0.40
CA ALA A 142 8.78 -17.84 0.71
C ALA A 142 9.31 -18.61 -0.53
N LEU A 143 9.16 -18.07 -1.74
CA LEU A 143 9.66 -18.71 -2.96
C LEU A 143 11.20 -18.63 -3.05
N PRO A 144 11.85 -19.60 -3.74
CA PRO A 144 13.24 -19.47 -4.13
C PRO A 144 13.48 -18.19 -4.96
N GLU A 145 14.69 -17.62 -4.85
CA GLU A 145 15.06 -16.34 -5.47
C GLU A 145 14.77 -16.28 -6.98
N GLU A 146 15.04 -17.38 -7.71
CA GLU A 146 14.74 -17.47 -9.15
C GLU A 146 13.24 -17.25 -9.46
N LYS A 147 12.36 -17.83 -8.63
CA LYS A 147 10.91 -17.67 -8.78
C LYS A 147 10.43 -16.31 -8.30
N GLN A 148 11.07 -15.71 -7.30
CA GLN A 148 10.81 -14.32 -6.91
C GLN A 148 11.11 -13.36 -8.05
N ASN A 149 12.27 -13.51 -8.70
CA ASN A 149 12.68 -12.68 -9.84
C ASN A 149 11.73 -12.81 -11.05
N ALA A 150 11.24 -14.02 -11.33
CA ALA A 150 10.24 -14.24 -12.37
C ALA A 150 8.92 -13.52 -12.06
N MET A 151 8.51 -13.52 -10.79
CA MET A 151 7.28 -12.86 -10.37
C MET A 151 7.39 -11.33 -10.40
N VAL A 152 8.54 -10.77 -10.01
CA VAL A 152 8.85 -9.33 -10.15
C VAL A 152 8.74 -8.91 -11.62
N LYS A 153 9.35 -9.67 -12.54
CA LYS A 153 9.28 -9.39 -13.98
C LYS A 153 7.84 -9.46 -14.50
N PHE A 154 7.05 -10.42 -14.04
CA PHE A 154 5.64 -10.52 -14.41
C PHE A 154 4.86 -9.29 -13.93
N GLN A 155 5.02 -8.88 -12.68
CA GLN A 155 4.33 -7.71 -12.11
C GLN A 155 4.71 -6.41 -12.82
N HIS A 156 5.99 -6.23 -13.15
CA HIS A 156 6.46 -5.09 -13.94
C HIS A 156 5.82 -5.02 -15.34
N ASN A 157 5.68 -6.16 -16.01
CA ASN A 157 5.10 -6.24 -17.36
C ASN A 157 3.57 -6.11 -17.38
N TYR A 158 2.90 -6.35 -16.25
CA TYR A 158 1.44 -6.27 -16.13
C TYR A 158 1.04 -5.40 -14.92
N PRO A 159 1.33 -4.09 -14.95
CA PRO A 159 1.15 -3.23 -13.80
C PRO A 159 -0.32 -3.09 -13.38
N ASN A 160 -1.29 -3.21 -14.30
CA ASN A 160 -2.72 -3.17 -13.96
C ASN A 160 -3.20 -4.40 -13.16
N SER A 161 -2.65 -5.60 -13.42
CA SER A 161 -3.01 -6.80 -12.66
C SER A 161 -2.25 -6.86 -11.32
N ALA A 162 -1.01 -6.40 -11.31
CA ALA A 162 -0.22 -6.19 -10.10
C ALA A 162 -0.87 -5.13 -9.18
N HIS A 163 -1.34 -4.03 -9.75
CA HIS A 163 -2.04 -2.95 -9.04
C HIS A 163 -3.31 -3.40 -8.32
N ASN A 164 -4.16 -4.20 -8.97
CA ASN A 164 -5.36 -4.75 -8.31
C ASN A 164 -5.02 -5.72 -7.17
N SER A 165 -3.87 -6.39 -7.23
CA SER A 165 -3.38 -7.26 -6.16
C SER A 165 -2.74 -6.45 -5.02
N ALA A 166 -2.04 -5.37 -5.35
CA ALA A 166 -1.45 -4.40 -4.43
C ALA A 166 -2.49 -3.59 -3.64
N ILE A 167 -3.56 -3.15 -4.30
CA ILE A 167 -4.71 -2.51 -3.65
C ILE A 167 -5.30 -3.46 -2.61
N MET A 168 -5.35 -4.78 -2.88
CA MET A 168 -5.81 -5.75 -1.89
C MET A 168 -4.86 -5.93 -0.70
N PHE A 169 -3.56 -5.63 -0.86
CA PHE A 169 -2.56 -5.64 0.23
C PHE A 169 -2.66 -4.39 1.12
N LEU A 170 -3.01 -3.24 0.54
CA LEU A 170 -3.04 -1.93 1.20
C LEU A 170 -4.43 -1.53 1.72
N MET A 171 -5.50 -2.21 1.30
CA MET A 171 -6.83 -2.00 1.86
C MET A 171 -7.04 -2.99 3.01
N PRO A 172 -7.44 -2.53 4.20
CA PRO A 172 -8.12 -3.40 5.14
C PRO A 172 -9.33 -3.94 4.38
N ARG A 173 -9.34 -5.23 4.03
CA ARG A 173 -10.53 -5.87 3.49
C ARG A 173 -11.62 -5.73 4.54
N TRP A 174 -12.47 -4.71 4.38
CA TRP A 174 -13.65 -4.50 5.19
C TRP A 174 -14.51 -5.75 5.04
N VAL A 175 -14.50 -6.60 6.06
CA VAL A 175 -15.55 -7.60 6.24
C VAL A 175 -16.77 -6.80 6.66
N GLY A 176 -17.54 -6.36 5.66
CA GLY A 176 -18.85 -5.76 5.88
C GLY A 176 -19.71 -6.74 6.66
N LYS A 177 -19.87 -6.49 7.96
CA LYS A 177 -21.12 -6.81 8.64
C LYS A 177 -22.08 -5.67 8.32
N LYS A 178 -22.96 -5.91 7.35
CA LYS A 178 -24.40 -5.63 7.43
C LYS A 178 -25.11 -6.58 6.48
#